data_AF-A0A553MSM1-F1
#
_entry.id   AF-A0A553MSM1-F1
#
_cell.length_a   1.000
_cell.length_b   1.000
_cell.length_c   1.000
_cell.angle_alpha   90.00
_cell.angle_beta   90.00
_cell.angle_gamma   90.00
#
_symmetry.space_group_name_H-M   'P 1'
#
loop_
_entity.id
_entity.type
_entity.pdbx_description
1 polymer ?
#
loop_
_entity_poly.entity_id
_entity_poly.type
_entity_poly.pdbx_seq_one_letter_code
_entity_poly.pdbx_strand_id
1 'polypeptide(L)'
;MERGSLSSKYMDRTNPMDKHMEVMINRYGLAAAPAAPQMFGNAGREHMEKYGTKPEHFAKIAWKNHKHSTNNPYSQFQEEYSLEQVINSRKVFEFLTLLQCCPTSDGAGAAVLASETFVKNNGLEAKAVEIIAQEMVTDLASTFEENSCMKMVRAFFSH
;
A
#
# COMPACT_ATOMS: atom_id res chain seq x y z
N MET A 1 -20.51 -6.27 -6.53
CA MET A 1 -19.23 -6.38 -5.80
C MET A 1 -19.52 -6.72 -4.35
N GLU A 2 -18.66 -7.50 -3.71
CA GLU A 2 -18.83 -7.87 -2.30
C GLU A 2 -18.38 -6.73 -1.39
N ARG A 3 -19.05 -6.57 -0.24
CA ARG A 3 -18.70 -5.56 0.75
C ARG A 3 -17.57 -6.08 1.65
N GLY A 4 -16.53 -5.26 1.85
CA GLY A 4 -15.44 -5.54 2.78
C GLY A 4 -14.12 -5.92 2.08
N SER A 5 -13.14 -6.36 2.86
CA SER A 5 -11.82 -6.73 2.34
C SER A 5 -11.92 -7.90 1.35
N LEU A 6 -11.14 -7.83 0.27
CA LEU A 6 -11.07 -8.88 -0.74
C LEU A 6 -10.62 -10.20 -0.09
N SER A 7 -11.42 -11.26 -0.28
CA SER A 7 -11.11 -12.61 0.16
C SER A 7 -10.57 -13.45 -1.00
N SER A 8 -9.86 -14.54 -0.69
CA SER A 8 -9.55 -15.55 -1.72
C SER A 8 -10.85 -16.09 -2.33
N LYS A 9 -10.88 -16.19 -3.65
CA LYS A 9 -12.01 -16.73 -4.42
C LYS A 9 -11.84 -18.19 -4.79
N TYR A 10 -10.60 -18.64 -4.91
CA TYR A 10 -10.23 -19.97 -5.33
C TYR A 10 -9.48 -20.65 -4.19
N MET A 11 -10.05 -21.73 -3.67
CA MET A 11 -9.46 -22.54 -2.59
C MET A 11 -9.07 -23.94 -3.09
N ASP A 12 -9.23 -24.19 -4.39
CA ASP A 12 -8.98 -25.47 -5.09
C ASP A 12 -7.56 -25.56 -5.69
N ARG A 13 -6.73 -24.55 -5.47
CA ARG A 13 -5.38 -24.40 -6.04
C ARG A 13 -4.48 -23.64 -5.09
N THR A 14 -3.18 -23.73 -5.32
CA THR A 14 -2.17 -22.95 -4.58
C THR A 14 -2.51 -21.46 -4.63
N ASN A 15 -2.50 -20.80 -3.48
CA ASN A 15 -2.79 -19.39 -3.40
C ASN A 15 -1.52 -18.59 -3.74
N PRO A 16 -1.62 -17.58 -4.62
CA PRO A 16 -0.45 -16.82 -5.08
C PRO A 16 0.32 -16.10 -3.95
N MET A 17 -0.30 -15.92 -2.78
CA MET A 17 0.31 -15.25 -1.62
C MET A 17 0.88 -16.22 -0.59
N ASP A 18 0.79 -17.55 -0.78
CA ASP A 18 1.19 -18.54 0.25
C ASP A 18 2.65 -18.37 0.68
N LYS A 19 3.56 -18.15 -0.29
CA LYS A 19 4.99 -17.99 -0.03
C LYS A 19 5.33 -16.67 0.65
N HIS A 20 4.63 -15.59 0.32
CA HIS A 20 4.79 -14.33 1.06
C HIS A 20 4.27 -14.49 2.49
N MET A 21 3.08 -15.07 2.68
CA MET A 21 2.52 -15.31 4.01
C MET A 21 3.43 -16.20 4.87
N GLU A 22 4.06 -17.22 4.29
CA GLU A 22 5.02 -18.09 4.97
C GLU A 22 6.17 -17.29 5.59
N VAL A 23 6.75 -16.31 4.88
CA VAL A 23 7.81 -15.43 5.41
C VAL A 23 7.30 -14.63 6.61
N MET A 24 6.12 -14.03 6.51
CA MET A 24 5.53 -13.28 7.62
C MET A 24 5.29 -14.16 8.85
N ILE A 25 4.69 -15.32 8.64
CA ILE A 25 4.31 -16.26 9.70
C ILE A 25 5.57 -16.82 10.37
N ASN A 26 6.60 -17.17 9.62
CA ASN A 26 7.85 -17.69 10.15
C ASN A 26 8.58 -16.66 11.02
N ARG A 27 8.52 -15.37 10.68
CA ARG A 27 9.18 -14.31 11.46
C ARG A 27 8.38 -13.88 12.68
N TYR A 28 7.08 -13.73 12.54
CA TYR A 28 6.26 -12.95 13.48
C TYR A 28 4.94 -13.63 13.88
N GLY A 29 4.67 -14.83 13.36
CA GLY A 29 3.43 -15.56 13.60
C GLY A 29 2.23 -14.98 12.85
N LEU A 30 1.08 -15.61 13.08
CA LEU A 30 -0.21 -15.19 12.53
C LEU A 30 -1.12 -14.72 13.67
N ALA A 31 -1.65 -13.51 13.54
CA ALA A 31 -2.65 -12.96 14.44
C ALA A 31 -4.07 -13.11 13.86
N ALA A 32 -5.09 -12.98 14.73
CA ALA A 32 -6.50 -12.93 14.33
C ALA A 32 -6.89 -11.54 13.77
N ALA A 33 -6.19 -11.10 12.72
CA ALA A 33 -6.43 -9.85 11.99
C ALA A 33 -6.40 -10.11 10.48
N PRO A 34 -6.90 -9.20 9.62
CA PRO A 34 -6.78 -9.37 8.17
C PRO A 34 -5.32 -9.46 7.72
N ALA A 35 -5.02 -10.28 6.71
CA ALA A 35 -3.65 -10.59 6.28
C ALA A 35 -2.84 -9.35 5.85
N ALA A 36 -3.45 -8.45 5.06
CA ALA A 36 -2.73 -7.28 4.54
C ALA A 36 -2.20 -6.34 5.65
N PRO A 37 -3.00 -5.90 6.65
CA PRO A 37 -2.48 -5.18 7.81
C PRO A 37 -1.37 -5.91 8.55
N GLN A 38 -1.42 -7.24 8.64
CA GLN A 38 -0.34 -8.02 9.25
C GLN A 38 0.95 -7.94 8.43
N MET A 39 0.87 -8.10 7.10
CA MET A 39 2.04 -8.04 6.22
C MET A 39 2.75 -6.68 6.31
N PHE A 40 2.02 -5.58 6.13
CA PHE A 40 2.59 -4.24 6.16
C PHE A 40 2.94 -3.77 7.57
N GLY A 41 2.16 -4.16 8.59
CA GLY A 41 2.45 -3.85 9.98
C GLY A 41 3.73 -4.56 10.46
N ASN A 42 3.93 -5.82 10.09
CA ASN A 42 5.15 -6.55 10.40
C ASN A 42 6.38 -6.00 9.67
N ALA A 43 6.23 -5.53 8.43
CA ALA A 43 7.29 -4.81 7.73
C ALA A 43 7.65 -3.49 8.44
N GLY A 44 6.64 -2.74 8.90
CA GLY A 44 6.86 -1.55 9.72
C GLY A 44 7.54 -1.87 11.04
N ARG A 45 7.17 -2.98 11.70
CA ARG A 45 7.83 -3.46 12.92
C ARG A 45 9.30 -3.77 12.69
N GLU A 46 9.64 -4.50 11.63
CA GLU A 46 11.03 -4.74 11.25
C GLU A 46 11.79 -3.43 10.95
N HIS A 47 11.14 -2.45 10.33
CA HIS A 47 11.74 -1.12 10.12
C HIS A 47 11.99 -0.37 11.44
N MET A 48 11.10 -0.50 12.42
CA MET A 48 11.31 0.04 13.77
C MET A 48 12.47 -0.65 14.48
N GLU A 49 12.56 -1.98 14.41
CA GLU A 49 13.66 -2.77 14.98
C GLU A 49 15.01 -2.39 14.37
N LYS A 50 15.08 -2.24 13.04
CA LYS A 50 16.32 -2.00 12.31
C LYS A 50 16.81 -0.55 12.37
N TYR A 51 15.89 0.42 12.30
CA TYR A 51 16.23 1.83 12.12
C TYR A 51 15.72 2.75 13.23
N GLY A 52 15.07 2.22 14.28
CA GLY A 52 14.56 3.03 15.39
C GLY A 52 13.41 3.96 15.00
N THR A 53 12.70 3.65 13.91
CA THR A 53 11.48 4.39 13.55
C THR A 53 10.45 4.24 14.64
N LYS A 54 9.64 5.28 14.85
CA LYS A 54 8.63 5.30 15.91
C LYS A 54 7.22 5.13 15.34
N PRO A 55 6.27 4.56 16.10
CA PRO A 55 4.86 4.45 15.69
C PRO A 55 4.27 5.77 15.17
N GLU A 56 4.66 6.90 15.76
CA GLU A 56 4.18 8.23 15.38
C GLU A 56 4.62 8.63 13.97
N HIS A 57 5.73 8.09 13.45
CA HIS A 57 6.15 8.35 12.07
C HIS A 57 5.16 7.76 11.07
N PHE A 58 4.62 6.57 11.33
CA PHE A 58 3.58 5.96 10.49
C PHE A 58 2.26 6.73 10.59
N ALA A 59 1.87 7.13 11.80
CA ALA A 59 0.68 7.96 12.00
C ALA A 59 0.77 9.32 11.28
N LYS A 60 1.95 9.95 11.25
CA LYS A 60 2.17 11.20 10.50
C LYS A 60 1.97 11.05 8.99
N ILE A 61 2.29 9.89 8.41
CA ILE A 61 2.03 9.61 6.98
C ILE A 61 0.52 9.62 6.72
N ALA A 62 -0.24 8.92 7.55
CA ALA A 62 -1.70 8.88 7.44
C ALA A 62 -2.34 10.25 7.67
N TRP A 63 -1.90 10.98 8.70
CA TRP A 63 -2.32 12.37 8.96
C TRP A 63 -2.14 13.26 7.72
N LYS A 64 -0.93 13.24 7.12
CA LYS A 64 -0.64 14.00 5.90
C LYS A 64 -1.51 13.57 4.71
N ASN A 65 -1.80 12.27 4.57
CA ASN A 65 -2.67 11.78 3.50
C ASN A 65 -4.12 12.28 3.66
N HIS A 66 -4.69 12.24 4.87
CA HIS A 66 -6.03 12.77 5.15
C HIS A 66 -6.08 14.30 4.97
N LYS A 67 -5.04 15.02 5.38
CA LYS A 67 -4.96 16.46 5.11
C LYS A 67 -4.98 16.79 3.61
N HIS A 68 -4.33 15.98 2.78
CA HIS A 68 -4.36 16.17 1.32
C HIS A 68 -5.70 15.77 0.70
N SER A 69 -6.45 14.86 1.32
CA SER A 69 -7.67 14.32 0.74
C SER A 69 -8.82 15.32 0.70
N THR A 70 -8.82 16.33 1.58
CA THR A 70 -9.79 17.44 1.61
C THR A 70 -9.81 18.26 0.32
N ASN A 71 -8.69 18.27 -0.42
CA ASN A 71 -8.56 18.98 -1.69
C ASN A 71 -8.89 18.11 -2.91
N ASN A 72 -9.23 16.83 -2.71
CA ASN A 72 -9.52 15.89 -3.79
C ASN A 72 -11.00 15.50 -3.81
N PRO A 73 -11.81 16.02 -4.75
CA PRO A 73 -13.23 15.69 -4.84
C PRO A 73 -13.51 14.22 -5.17
N TYR A 74 -12.51 13.48 -5.68
CA TYR A 74 -12.60 12.05 -5.96
C TYR A 74 -12.22 11.16 -4.77
N SER A 75 -11.76 11.75 -3.65
CA SER A 75 -11.43 10.97 -2.45
C SER A 75 -12.69 10.48 -1.74
N GLN A 76 -12.70 9.21 -1.32
CA GLN A 76 -13.78 8.62 -0.52
C GLN A 76 -13.93 9.30 0.85
N PHE A 77 -12.81 9.68 1.47
CA PHE A 77 -12.79 10.46 2.70
C PHE A 77 -12.16 11.82 2.43
N GLN A 78 -12.88 12.89 2.79
CA GLN A 78 -12.46 14.29 2.61
C GLN A 78 -12.44 15.02 3.98
N GLU A 79 -12.26 14.28 5.06
CA GLU A 79 -12.17 14.80 6.43
C GLU A 79 -10.70 14.89 6.84
N GLU A 80 -10.30 16.03 7.42
CA GLU A 80 -8.99 16.18 8.05
C GLU A 80 -9.05 15.67 9.50
N TYR A 81 -8.07 14.87 9.88
CA TYR A 81 -7.91 14.37 11.25
C TYR A 81 -6.69 15.03 11.90
N SER A 82 -6.73 15.25 13.20
CA SER A 82 -5.52 15.53 14.00
C SER A 82 -4.64 14.28 14.11
N LEU A 83 -3.35 14.48 14.42
CA LEU A 83 -2.43 13.35 14.62
C LEU A 83 -2.90 12.46 15.77
N GLU A 84 -3.44 13.05 16.82
CA GLU A 84 -3.99 12.36 17.99
C GLU A 84 -5.19 11.50 17.61
N GLN A 85 -6.09 11.99 16.73
CA GLN A 85 -7.21 11.19 16.23
C GLN A 85 -6.72 9.99 15.41
N VAL A 86 -5.69 10.14 14.60
CA VAL A 86 -5.09 9.03 13.83
C VAL A 86 -4.53 7.98 14.78
N ILE A 87 -3.71 8.38 15.76
CA ILE A 87 -3.07 7.48 16.74
C ILE A 87 -4.09 6.78 17.63
N ASN A 88 -5.18 7.46 18.01
CA ASN A 88 -6.18 6.91 18.93
C ASN A 88 -7.37 6.23 18.21
N SER A 89 -7.38 6.21 16.87
CA SER A 89 -8.41 5.47 16.13
C SER A 89 -8.28 3.95 16.36
N ARG A 90 -9.36 3.21 16.09
CA ARG A 90 -9.47 1.77 16.37
C ARG A 90 -8.23 1.00 15.90
N LYS A 91 -7.55 0.29 16.81
CA LYS A 91 -6.42 -0.59 16.47
C LYS A 91 -6.85 -1.69 15.50
N VAL A 92 -6.07 -1.87 14.43
CA VAL A 92 -6.27 -2.92 13.42
C VAL A 92 -5.26 -4.03 13.62
N PHE A 93 -3.97 -3.67 13.69
CA PHE A 93 -2.87 -4.62 13.93
C PHE A 93 -1.66 -3.88 14.49
N GLU A 94 -1.15 -4.30 15.64
CA GLU A 94 -0.01 -3.66 16.32
C GLU A 94 -0.14 -2.13 16.46
N PHE A 95 0.71 -1.34 15.78
CA PHE A 95 0.66 0.12 15.77
C PHE A 95 -0.26 0.70 14.70
N LEU A 96 -0.74 -0.13 13.76
CA LEU A 96 -1.65 0.29 12.71
C LEU A 96 -3.05 0.47 13.28
N THR A 97 -3.57 1.67 13.10
CA THR A 97 -4.94 2.05 13.45
C THR A 97 -5.80 2.18 12.21
N LEU A 98 -7.12 2.28 12.39
CA LEU A 98 -8.08 2.28 11.30
C LEU A 98 -7.80 3.39 10.28
N LEU A 99 -7.45 4.60 10.75
CA LEU A 99 -7.14 5.73 9.88
C LEU A 99 -5.78 5.61 9.16
N GLN A 100 -4.96 4.62 9.51
CA GLN A 100 -3.72 4.28 8.81
C GLN A 100 -3.91 3.19 7.75
N CYS A 101 -5.10 2.57 7.66
CA CYS A 101 -5.41 1.53 6.69
C CYS A 101 -6.26 2.09 5.54
N CYS A 102 -5.97 1.68 4.31
CA CYS A 102 -6.80 2.08 3.17
C CYS A 102 -8.19 1.41 3.26
N PRO A 103 -9.27 2.14 2.93
CA PRO A 103 -10.59 1.56 2.78
C PRO A 103 -10.71 0.78 1.48
N THR A 104 -11.74 -0.05 1.37
CA THR A 104 -12.15 -0.64 0.10
C THR A 104 -13.05 0.35 -0.65
N SER A 105 -12.69 0.65 -1.89
CA SER A 105 -13.40 1.59 -2.76
C SER A 105 -13.70 0.95 -4.12
N ASP A 106 -14.87 1.26 -4.66
CA ASP A 106 -15.27 0.92 -6.01
C ASP A 106 -15.09 2.15 -6.92
N GLY A 107 -14.41 2.01 -8.05
CA GLY A 107 -14.15 3.11 -8.97
C GLY A 107 -13.45 2.66 -10.27
N ALA A 108 -13.30 3.59 -11.22
CA ALA A 108 -12.61 3.35 -12.49
C ALA A 108 -11.75 4.56 -12.88
N GLY A 109 -10.68 4.32 -13.62
CA GLY A 109 -9.80 5.34 -14.19
C GLY A 109 -9.31 4.93 -15.57
N ALA A 110 -8.99 5.91 -16.43
CA ALA A 110 -8.50 5.67 -17.78
C ALA A 110 -7.44 6.71 -18.17
N ALA A 111 -6.49 6.29 -19.01
CA ALA A 111 -5.50 7.16 -19.64
C ALA A 111 -5.40 6.80 -21.13
N VAL A 112 -5.21 7.79 -21.99
CA VAL A 112 -5.04 7.61 -23.44
C VAL A 112 -3.57 7.84 -23.78
N LEU A 113 -2.92 6.83 -24.35
CA LEU A 113 -1.55 6.95 -24.84
C LEU A 113 -1.59 7.31 -26.33
N ALA A 114 -0.70 8.22 -26.73
CA ALA A 114 -0.55 8.66 -28.10
C ALA A 114 0.93 8.80 -28.45
N SER A 115 1.29 8.50 -29.69
CA SER A 115 2.63 8.79 -30.21
C SER A 115 2.80 10.29 -30.45
N GLU A 116 4.05 10.75 -30.46
CA GLU A 116 4.38 12.15 -30.77
C GLU A 116 3.78 12.61 -32.12
N THR A 117 3.85 11.77 -33.15
CA THR A 117 3.24 12.04 -34.46
C THR A 117 1.74 12.24 -34.37
N PHE A 118 1.04 11.41 -33.59
CA PHE A 118 -0.41 11.56 -33.39
C PHE A 118 -0.73 12.87 -32.68
N VAL A 119 0.05 13.23 -31.65
CA VAL A 119 -0.11 14.49 -30.90
C VAL A 119 0.06 15.69 -31.84
N LYS A 120 1.15 15.73 -32.63
CA LYS A 120 1.45 16.82 -33.57
C LYS A 120 0.40 16.96 -34.68
N ASN A 121 -0.03 15.84 -35.27
CA ASN A 121 -1.02 15.85 -36.35
C ASN A 121 -2.41 16.32 -35.88
N ASN A 122 -2.71 16.20 -34.58
CA ASN A 122 -3.99 16.58 -34.00
C ASN A 122 -3.92 17.84 -33.12
N GLY A 123 -2.76 18.52 -33.03
CA GLY A 123 -2.59 19.74 -32.23
C GLY A 123 -2.84 19.55 -30.73
N LEU A 124 -2.39 18.42 -30.16
CA LEU A 124 -2.67 18.02 -28.76
C LEU A 124 -1.53 18.34 -27.77
N GLU A 125 -0.52 19.10 -28.18
CA GLU A 125 0.71 19.36 -27.41
C GLU A 125 0.42 19.99 -26.05
N ALA A 126 -0.57 20.87 -25.95
CA ALA A 126 -0.93 21.56 -24.71
C ALA A 126 -1.40 20.64 -23.57
N LYS A 127 -1.80 19.40 -23.88
CA LYS A 127 -2.24 18.40 -22.89
C LYS A 127 -1.38 17.13 -22.91
N ALA A 128 -0.36 17.07 -23.77
CA ALA A 128 0.51 15.92 -23.85
C ALA A 128 1.46 15.90 -22.65
N VAL A 129 1.45 14.78 -21.92
CA VAL A 129 2.38 14.52 -20.81
C VAL A 129 3.27 13.36 -21.22
N GLU A 130 4.57 13.64 -21.38
CA GLU A 130 5.54 12.64 -21.83
C GLU A 130 5.92 11.68 -20.71
N ILE A 131 5.93 10.38 -21.01
CA ILE A 131 6.45 9.34 -20.11
C ILE A 131 7.96 9.22 -20.38
N ILE A 132 8.77 9.90 -19.58
CA ILE A 132 10.23 9.93 -19.74
C ILE A 132 10.93 8.65 -19.28
N ALA A 133 10.29 7.85 -18.41
CA ALA A 133 10.77 6.56 -17.94
C ALA A 133 9.62 5.73 -17.33
N GLN A 134 9.69 4.40 -17.44
CA GLN A 134 8.77 3.47 -16.80
C GLN A 134 9.49 2.15 -16.52
N GLU A 135 9.40 1.64 -15.29
CA GLU A 135 10.05 0.40 -14.86
C GLU A 135 9.08 -0.53 -14.15
N MET A 136 9.26 -1.84 -14.33
CA MET A 136 8.52 -2.88 -13.61
C MET A 136 9.50 -3.93 -13.10
N VAL A 137 9.46 -4.19 -11.79
CA VAL A 137 10.29 -5.20 -11.14
C VAL A 137 9.38 -6.20 -10.44
N THR A 138 9.56 -7.49 -10.67
CA THR A 138 8.88 -8.59 -9.95
C THR A 138 9.73 -9.10 -8.80
N ASP A 139 9.14 -9.87 -7.87
CA ASP A 139 9.81 -10.45 -6.70
C ASP A 139 11.20 -11.05 -7.04
N LEU A 140 12.15 -10.89 -6.11
CA LEU A 140 13.49 -11.48 -6.21
C LEU A 140 13.57 -12.71 -5.30
N ALA A 141 14.60 -13.54 -5.44
CA ALA A 141 14.86 -14.66 -4.52
C ALA A 141 14.91 -14.19 -3.04
N SER A 142 15.50 -13.02 -2.80
CA SER A 142 15.59 -12.38 -1.49
C SER A 142 14.24 -12.05 -0.84
N THR A 143 13.14 -11.97 -1.62
CA THR A 143 11.78 -11.82 -1.08
C THR A 143 11.43 -13.00 -0.16
N PHE A 144 11.89 -14.21 -0.49
CA PHE A 144 11.47 -15.45 0.16
C PHE A 144 12.56 -16.08 1.05
N GLU A 145 13.84 -15.82 0.75
CA GLU A 145 14.96 -16.51 1.40
C GLU A 145 15.47 -15.80 2.66
N GLU A 146 15.30 -14.48 2.77
CA GLU A 146 15.93 -13.68 3.82
C GLU A 146 15.09 -13.46 5.08
N ASN A 147 13.96 -14.17 5.19
CA ASN A 147 13.02 -14.09 6.31
C ASN A 147 12.74 -12.63 6.76
N SER A 148 12.52 -11.72 5.81
CA SER A 148 12.34 -10.28 6.04
C SER A 148 10.96 -9.85 5.55
N CYS A 149 10.14 -9.33 6.47
CA CYS A 149 8.83 -8.79 6.15
C CYS A 149 8.93 -7.51 5.31
N MET A 150 9.98 -6.70 5.49
CA MET A 150 10.28 -5.54 4.65
C MET A 150 10.53 -5.94 3.19
N LYS A 151 11.35 -6.97 2.96
CA LYS A 151 11.62 -7.49 1.61
C LYS A 151 10.39 -8.18 1.02
N MET A 152 9.64 -8.92 1.84
CA MET A 152 8.40 -9.59 1.45
C MET A 152 7.35 -8.60 0.89
N VAL A 153 7.10 -7.46 1.56
CA VAL A 153 6.17 -6.44 1.05
C VAL A 153 6.81 -5.48 0.04
N ARG A 154 8.09 -5.68 -0.29
CA ARG A 154 8.90 -4.80 -1.14
C ARG A 154 8.77 -3.33 -0.75
N ALA A 155 8.82 -3.06 0.55
CA ALA A 155 8.98 -1.68 1.01
C ALA A 155 10.36 -1.22 0.54
N PHE A 156 10.40 -0.35 -0.46
CA PHE A 156 11.61 0.29 -1.00
C PHE A 156 12.32 1.08 0.12
N PHE A 157 13.06 0.38 0.98
CA PHE A 157 13.92 0.91 2.02
C PHE A 157 15.31 0.26 1.94
N SER A 158 15.74 -0.11 0.74
CA SER A 158 17.12 -0.47 0.44
C SER A 158 17.73 0.63 -0.42
N HIS A 159 18.70 1.33 0.17
CA HIS A 159 19.73 2.08 -0.55
C HIS A 159 20.48 1.14 -1.51
#